data_AF-A0AAV8XCR8-F1
#
_entry.id   AF-A0AAV8XCR8-F1
#
_cell.length_a   1.000
_cell.length_b   1.000
_cell.length_c   1.000
_cell.angle_alpha   90.00
_cell.angle_beta   90.00
_cell.angle_gamma   90.00
#
_symmetry.space_group_name_H-M   'P 1'
#
loop_
_entity.id
_entity.type
_entity.pdbx_description
1 polymer ?
#
loop_
_entity_poly.entity_id
_entity_poly.type
_entity_poly.pdbx_seq_one_letter_code
_entity_poly.pdbx_strand_id
1 'polypeptide(L)'
;MSEVGIKEPEKLISPILGGNKKVTDVKISRLTEPGENNLSLVLKVDYVIENGNGTKEELYGVAKVKPIGDFVFGHQQNYKNELAFYNIVVPTLQDFQRQQGVDDVMDIFAKLHAFRPNFHGKNDEIDDDSVIMLENLIELGYENIDRLVGFDLELTKLILKDLALLHGVPLALRRLQPEVYREKNRI
;
A
#
# COMPACT_ATOMS: atom_id res chain seq x y z
N MET A 1 27.58 -7.50 -5.25
CA MET A 1 26.30 -6.79 -5.22
C MET A 1 25.22 -7.85 -5.21
N SER A 2 24.68 -8.20 -4.03
CA SER A 2 23.54 -9.11 -3.95
C SER A 2 22.34 -8.42 -4.61
N GLU A 3 21.64 -9.14 -5.50
CA GLU A 3 20.45 -8.64 -6.19
C GLU A 3 19.45 -8.10 -5.17
N VAL A 4 19.20 -6.79 -5.26
CA VAL A 4 18.04 -6.16 -4.66
C VAL A 4 16.85 -6.63 -5.48
N GLY A 5 16.00 -7.49 -4.94
CA GLY A 5 14.93 -8.07 -5.73
C GLY A 5 13.83 -8.71 -4.90
N ILE A 6 12.64 -8.71 -5.48
CA ILE A 6 11.51 -9.50 -5.03
C ILE A 6 11.67 -10.88 -5.66
N LYS A 7 11.66 -11.97 -4.88
CA LYS A 7 11.68 -13.33 -5.44
C LYS A 7 10.39 -13.60 -6.23
N GLU A 8 10.51 -14.18 -7.43
CA GLU A 8 9.38 -14.49 -8.34
C GLU A 8 8.36 -13.33 -8.43
N PRO A 9 8.81 -12.14 -8.86
CA PRO A 9 7.99 -10.94 -8.81
C PRO A 9 6.74 -11.03 -9.69
N GLU A 10 6.76 -11.82 -10.76
CA GLU A 10 5.61 -12.13 -11.61
C GLU A 10 4.47 -12.82 -10.84
N LYS A 11 4.79 -13.60 -9.80
CA LYS A 11 3.79 -14.29 -8.98
C LYS A 11 3.15 -13.41 -7.93
N LEU A 12 3.79 -12.29 -7.57
CA LEU A 12 3.28 -11.37 -6.55
C LEU A 12 1.88 -10.86 -6.89
N ILE A 13 1.63 -10.57 -8.16
CA ILE A 13 0.35 -10.02 -8.63
C ILE A 13 -0.61 -11.08 -9.17
N SER A 14 -0.22 -12.36 -9.20
CA SER A 14 -1.11 -13.43 -9.68
C SER A 14 -2.50 -13.47 -9.02
N PRO A 15 -2.67 -13.20 -7.72
CA PRO A 15 -4.01 -13.16 -7.10
C PRO A 15 -4.94 -12.06 -7.64
N ILE A 16 -4.38 -10.99 -8.20
CA ILE A 16 -5.14 -9.88 -8.79
C ILE A 16 -5.19 -9.94 -10.32
N LEU A 17 -4.40 -10.82 -10.94
CA LEU A 17 -4.46 -11.09 -12.36
C LEU A 17 -5.72 -11.91 -12.68
N GLY A 18 -6.58 -11.39 -13.55
CA GLY A 18 -7.69 -12.17 -14.09
C GLY A 18 -7.19 -13.36 -14.92
N GLY A 19 -8.01 -14.41 -15.07
CA GLY A 19 -7.59 -15.71 -15.62
C GLY A 19 -7.03 -15.72 -17.06
N ASN A 20 -7.21 -14.64 -17.82
CA ASN A 20 -6.68 -14.48 -19.18
C ASN A 20 -5.53 -13.47 -19.26
N LYS A 21 -4.88 -13.12 -18.15
CA LYS A 21 -3.76 -12.17 -18.12
C LYS A 21 -2.46 -12.87 -17.73
N LYS A 22 -1.35 -12.46 -18.32
CA LYS A 22 0.00 -12.94 -17.96
C LYS A 22 0.97 -11.77 -17.84
N VAL A 23 1.89 -11.87 -16.89
CA VAL A 23 3.04 -10.96 -16.83
C VAL A 23 4.00 -11.33 -17.94
N THR A 24 4.41 -10.34 -18.73
CA THR A 24 5.38 -10.51 -19.83
C THR A 24 6.71 -9.83 -19.58
N ASP A 25 6.72 -8.80 -18.74
CA ASP A 25 7.94 -8.11 -18.31
C ASP A 25 7.76 -7.55 -16.90
N VAL A 26 8.86 -7.48 -16.14
CA VAL A 26 8.90 -6.86 -14.81
C VAL A 26 10.20 -6.10 -14.67
N LYS A 27 10.09 -4.81 -14.35
CA LYS A 27 11.24 -3.96 -14.04
C LYS A 27 11.21 -3.57 -12.57
N ILE A 28 12.32 -3.85 -11.87
CA ILE A 28 12.48 -3.51 -10.45
C ILE A 28 13.68 -2.57 -10.31
N SER A 29 13.50 -1.49 -9.57
CA SER A 29 14.57 -0.55 -9.23
C SER A 29 14.34 0.03 -7.84
N ARG A 30 15.37 0.64 -7.24
CA ARG A 30 15.18 1.39 -5.99
C ARG A 30 14.37 2.64 -6.29
N LEU A 31 13.37 2.91 -5.46
CA LEU A 31 12.60 4.15 -5.57
C LEU A 31 13.28 5.31 -4.84
N THR A 32 14.00 5.00 -3.76
CA THR A 32 14.61 5.96 -2.85
C THR A 32 16.13 5.79 -2.82
N GLU A 33 16.82 6.86 -2.46
CA GLU A 33 18.27 6.84 -2.27
C GLU A 33 18.67 6.06 -0.99
N PRO A 34 19.91 5.55 -0.92
CA PRO A 34 20.43 4.97 0.32
C PRO A 34 20.32 5.96 1.50
N GLY A 35 19.69 5.53 2.59
CA GLY A 35 19.49 6.35 3.80
C GLY A 35 18.10 6.96 3.95
N GLU A 36 17.26 6.93 2.92
CA GLU A 36 15.85 7.40 2.99
C GLU A 36 14.85 6.28 3.33
N ASN A 37 15.38 5.06 3.52
CA ASN A 37 14.65 3.82 3.71
C ASN A 37 14.37 3.57 5.22
N ASN A 38 13.38 4.27 5.77
CA ASN A 38 12.93 4.13 7.15
C ASN A 38 12.27 2.75 7.39
N LEU A 39 13.00 1.80 7.99
CA LEU A 39 12.54 0.46 8.39
C LEU A 39 12.16 -0.52 7.25
N SER A 40 12.11 -0.06 5.99
CA SER A 40 11.84 -0.89 4.81
C SER A 40 12.69 -0.44 3.63
N LEU A 41 13.03 -1.38 2.74
CA LEU A 41 13.58 -1.04 1.43
C LEU A 41 12.41 -0.78 0.48
N VAL A 42 12.41 0.40 -0.16
CA VAL A 42 11.35 0.81 -1.06
C VAL A 42 11.79 0.66 -2.52
N LEU A 43 11.06 -0.16 -3.26
CA LEU A 43 11.33 -0.50 -4.66
C LEU A 43 10.22 0.01 -5.57
N LYS A 44 10.60 0.56 -6.73
CA LYS A 44 9.70 0.76 -7.86
C LYS A 44 9.58 -0.57 -8.62
N VAL A 45 8.35 -0.99 -8.90
CA VAL A 45 8.05 -2.24 -9.61
C VAL A 45 7.07 -1.94 -10.73
N ASP A 46 7.52 -2.11 -11.97
CA ASP A 46 6.72 -1.87 -13.16
C ASP A 46 6.45 -3.21 -13.86
N TYR A 47 5.18 -3.54 -14.03
CA TYR A 47 4.74 -4.76 -14.71
C TYR A 47 4.18 -4.43 -16.10
N VAL A 48 4.53 -5.25 -17.09
CA VAL A 48 3.84 -5.29 -18.39
C VAL A 48 3.00 -6.56 -18.45
N ILE A 49 1.68 -6.39 -18.52
CA ILE A 49 0.69 -7.46 -18.48
C ILE A 49 0.08 -7.61 -19.88
N GLU A 50 0.11 -8.81 -20.42
CA GLU A 50 -0.56 -9.15 -21.68
C GLU A 50 -1.93 -9.78 -21.37
N ASN A 51 -2.96 -9.19 -21.96
CA ASN A 51 -4.34 -9.66 -21.92
C ASN A 51 -4.57 -10.78 -22.94
N GLY A 52 -5.61 -11.60 -22.75
CA GLY A 52 -5.93 -12.72 -23.64
C GLY A 52 -6.27 -12.33 -25.09
N ASN A 53 -6.54 -11.04 -25.36
CA ASN A 53 -6.71 -10.49 -26.70
C ASN A 53 -5.40 -9.98 -27.34
N GLY A 54 -4.26 -10.18 -26.67
CA GLY A 54 -2.93 -9.72 -27.12
C GLY A 54 -2.61 -8.26 -26.80
N THR A 55 -3.54 -7.49 -26.23
CA THR A 55 -3.26 -6.11 -25.78
C THR A 55 -2.38 -6.12 -24.53
N LYS A 56 -1.58 -5.08 -24.35
CA LYS A 56 -0.73 -4.91 -23.18
C LYS A 56 -1.22 -3.75 -22.32
N GLU A 57 -1.14 -3.93 -21.01
CA GLU A 57 -1.39 -2.91 -20.00
C GLU A 57 -0.20 -2.87 -19.02
N GLU A 58 -0.05 -1.73 -18.35
CA GLU A 58 1.01 -1.51 -17.39
C GLU A 58 0.43 -1.40 -15.97
N LEU A 59 1.13 -1.98 -15.00
CA LEU A 59 0.81 -1.83 -13.58
C LEU A 59 2.04 -1.33 -12.86
N TYR A 60 1.90 -0.15 -12.26
CA TYR A 60 2.97 0.57 -11.58
C TYR A 60 2.81 0.50 -10.07
N GLY A 61 3.77 -0.12 -9.41
CA GLY A 61 3.74 -0.36 -7.98
C GLY A 61 4.96 0.18 -7.23
N VAL A 62 4.74 0.45 -5.95
CA VAL A 62 5.78 0.68 -4.96
C VAL A 62 5.77 -0.48 -3.99
N ALA A 63 6.83 -1.29 -4.01
CA ALA A 63 6.98 -2.44 -3.13
C ALA A 63 7.84 -2.08 -1.93
N LYS A 64 7.29 -2.29 -0.74
CA LYS A 64 8.04 -2.28 0.53
C LYS A 64 8.44 -3.70 0.87
N VAL A 65 9.74 -3.90 1.04
CA VAL A 65 10.33 -5.19 1.42
C VAL A 65 11.23 -5.01 2.63
N LYS A 66 11.56 -6.12 3.31
CA LYS A 66 12.54 -6.09 4.40
C LYS A 66 13.87 -5.52 3.86
N PRO A 67 14.49 -4.54 4.54
CA PRO A 67 15.84 -4.09 4.24
C PRO A 67 16.85 -5.24 4.36
N ILE A 68 17.97 -5.11 3.66
CA ILE A 68 19.10 -6.03 3.78
C ILE A 68 19.75 -5.83 5.17
N GLY A 69 19.70 -6.85 6.01
CA GLY A 69 20.33 -6.87 7.34
C GLY A 69 19.40 -7.41 8.44
N ASP A 70 19.98 -7.76 9.59
CA ASP A 70 19.29 -8.48 10.66
C ASP A 70 18.41 -7.59 11.56
N PHE A 71 18.60 -6.27 11.52
CA PHE A 71 17.95 -5.35 12.46
C PHE A 71 16.85 -4.51 11.81
N VAL A 72 15.65 -5.09 11.72
CA VAL A 72 14.41 -4.31 11.64
C VAL A 72 13.53 -4.68 12.82
N PHE A 73 13.55 -3.81 13.83
CA PHE A 73 12.71 -3.97 15.00
C PHE A 73 11.22 -3.95 14.60
N GLY A 74 10.47 -4.96 15.04
CA GLY A 74 9.02 -5.01 14.84
C GLY A 74 8.56 -5.31 13.41
N HIS A 75 9.42 -5.82 12.51
CA HIS A 75 9.04 -6.12 11.12
C HIS A 75 7.70 -6.88 10.99
N GLN A 76 7.53 -7.94 11.79
CA GLN A 76 6.29 -8.72 11.80
C GLN A 76 5.06 -7.88 12.18
N GLN A 77 5.16 -7.05 13.22
CA GLN A 77 4.04 -6.21 13.66
C GLN A 77 3.78 -5.06 12.68
N ASN A 78 4.83 -4.43 12.16
CA ASN A 78 4.72 -3.33 11.19
C ASN A 78 4.04 -3.81 9.91
N TYR A 79 4.45 -4.96 9.38
CA TYR A 79 3.83 -5.58 8.22
C TYR A 79 2.35 -5.91 8.49
N LYS A 80 2.03 -6.55 9.63
CA LYS A 80 0.63 -6.87 9.98
C LYS A 80 -0.23 -5.61 10.09
N ASN A 81 0.28 -4.57 10.77
CA ASN A 81 -0.44 -3.30 10.94
C ASN A 81 -0.68 -2.62 9.59
N GLU A 82 0.33 -2.56 8.74
CA GLU A 82 0.21 -1.92 7.42
C GLU A 82 -0.76 -2.71 6.52
N LEU A 83 -0.65 -4.03 6.50
CA LEU A 83 -1.57 -4.87 5.73
C LEU A 83 -3.02 -4.73 6.23
N ALA A 84 -3.22 -4.76 7.55
CA ALA A 84 -4.53 -4.55 8.18
C ALA A 84 -5.09 -3.15 7.90
N PHE A 85 -4.23 -2.14 7.87
CA PHE A 85 -4.65 -0.77 7.55
C PHE A 85 -5.29 -0.70 6.16
N TYR A 86 -4.61 -1.20 5.14
CA TYR A 86 -5.13 -1.15 3.77
C TYR A 86 -6.28 -2.14 3.51
N ASN A 87 -6.24 -3.36 4.04
CA ASN A 87 -7.27 -4.38 3.76
C ASN A 87 -8.50 -4.28 4.65
N ILE A 88 -8.40 -3.67 5.83
CA ILE A 88 -9.47 -3.69 6.82
C ILE A 88 -9.86 -2.28 7.24
N VAL A 89 -8.91 -1.46 7.71
CA VAL A 89 -9.22 -0.13 8.26
C VAL A 89 -9.77 0.80 7.18
N VAL A 90 -9.05 0.98 6.08
CA VAL A 90 -9.47 1.90 4.99
C VAL A 90 -10.84 1.51 4.42
N PRO A 91 -11.11 0.25 4.01
CA PRO A 91 -12.44 -0.15 3.53
C PRO A 91 -13.53 0.06 4.58
N THR A 92 -13.26 -0.26 5.85
CA THR A 92 -14.24 -0.07 6.94
C THR A 92 -14.63 1.41 7.09
N LEU A 93 -13.67 2.33 7.04
CA LEU A 93 -13.93 3.76 7.15
C LEU A 93 -14.68 4.30 5.92
N GLN A 94 -14.35 3.83 4.72
CA GLN A 94 -15.04 4.22 3.49
C GLN A 94 -16.48 3.67 3.47
N ASP A 95 -16.69 2.41 3.80
CA ASP A 95 -18.02 1.79 3.84
C ASP A 95 -18.91 2.43 4.90
N PHE A 96 -18.35 2.75 6.07
CA PHE A 96 -19.07 3.50 7.09
C PHE A 96 -19.54 4.85 6.57
N GLN A 97 -18.69 5.62 5.87
CA GLN A 97 -19.10 6.90 5.25
C GLN A 97 -20.23 6.70 4.24
N ARG A 98 -20.14 5.70 3.35
CA ARG A 98 -21.21 5.38 2.39
C ARG A 98 -22.53 5.06 3.09
N GLN A 99 -22.49 4.29 4.18
CA GLN A 99 -23.68 3.99 4.99
C GLN A 99 -24.31 5.21 5.64
N GLN A 100 -23.53 6.26 5.92
CA GLN A 100 -24.04 7.55 6.42
C GLN A 100 -24.54 8.46 5.29
N GLY A 101 -24.55 8.00 4.04
CA GLY A 101 -24.98 8.80 2.87
C GLY A 101 -23.94 9.81 2.41
N VAL A 102 -22.66 9.60 2.71
CA VAL A 102 -21.56 10.42 2.18
C VAL A 102 -21.22 9.90 0.78
N ASP A 103 -21.44 10.73 -0.24
CA ASP A 103 -21.12 10.39 -1.64
C ASP A 103 -19.60 10.46 -1.90
N ASP A 104 -18.95 11.52 -1.42
CA ASP A 104 -17.51 11.76 -1.55
C ASP A 104 -16.78 11.22 -0.32
N VAL A 105 -16.53 9.91 -0.31
CA VAL A 105 -15.84 9.25 0.79
C VAL A 105 -14.35 9.56 0.77
N MET A 106 -13.75 9.69 1.96
CA MET A 106 -12.30 9.88 2.09
C MET A 106 -11.50 8.85 1.26
N ASP A 107 -10.76 9.34 0.27
CA ASP A 107 -9.90 8.56 -0.63
C ASP A 107 -8.50 9.17 -0.71
N ILE A 108 -7.83 9.19 0.45
CA ILE A 108 -6.53 9.85 0.66
C ILE A 108 -5.38 8.84 0.85
N PHE A 109 -5.61 7.58 0.49
CA PHE A 109 -4.67 6.48 0.71
C PHE A 109 -4.29 5.85 -0.62
N ALA A 110 -3.02 5.48 -0.77
CA ALA A 110 -2.59 4.67 -1.90
C ALA A 110 -3.32 3.32 -1.89
N LYS A 111 -3.70 2.82 -3.06
CA LYS A 111 -4.34 1.50 -3.15
C LYS A 111 -3.32 0.40 -2.87
N LEU A 112 -3.75 -0.63 -2.15
CA LEU A 112 -2.99 -1.87 -2.05
C LEU A 112 -3.20 -2.68 -3.33
N HIS A 113 -2.12 -2.91 -4.09
CA HIS A 113 -2.16 -3.75 -5.28
C HIS A 113 -1.96 -5.22 -4.93
N ALA A 114 -0.94 -5.54 -4.13
CA ALA A 114 -0.64 -6.92 -3.79
C ALA A 114 0.13 -7.00 -2.47
N PHE A 115 0.12 -8.19 -1.87
CA PHE A 115 0.97 -8.49 -0.72
C PHE A 115 1.37 -9.96 -0.74
N ARG A 116 2.51 -10.26 -0.10
CA ARG A 116 3.00 -11.62 0.12
C ARG A 116 3.65 -11.67 1.49
N PRO A 117 3.10 -12.38 2.48
CA PRO A 117 3.67 -12.41 3.83
C PRO A 117 4.93 -13.27 3.91
N ASN A 118 5.00 -14.33 3.09
CA ASN A 118 6.15 -15.22 3.01
C ASN A 118 6.26 -15.87 1.63
N PHE A 119 7.44 -16.39 1.29
CA PHE A 119 7.66 -16.98 -0.04
C PHE A 119 7.14 -18.42 -0.14
N HIS A 120 7.26 -19.22 0.92
CA HIS A 120 6.96 -20.65 0.87
C HIS A 120 5.51 -21.02 1.22
N GLY A 121 4.65 -20.06 1.56
CA GLY A 121 3.22 -20.22 1.79
C GLY A 121 2.84 -21.17 2.94
N LYS A 122 3.79 -21.52 3.83
CA LYS A 122 3.60 -22.64 4.76
C LYS A 122 2.87 -22.29 6.05
N ASN A 123 2.71 -21.01 6.40
CA ASN A 123 2.02 -20.50 7.60
C ASN A 123 1.66 -19.00 7.43
N ASP A 124 0.98 -18.40 8.40
CA ASP A 124 0.78 -16.93 8.53
C ASP A 124 2.02 -16.19 9.06
N GLU A 125 3.20 -16.82 9.00
CA GLU A 125 4.46 -16.21 9.42
C GLU A 125 4.94 -15.19 8.38
N ILE A 126 5.55 -14.11 8.85
CA ILE A 126 6.09 -13.07 7.98
C ILE A 126 7.60 -13.29 7.92
N ASP A 127 8.11 -13.57 6.73
CA ASP A 127 9.53 -13.86 6.51
C ASP A 127 10.25 -12.68 5.82
N ASP A 128 11.52 -12.91 5.50
CA ASP A 128 12.40 -11.91 4.88
C ASP A 128 12.03 -11.61 3.42
N ASP A 129 11.20 -12.46 2.80
CA ASP A 129 10.68 -12.31 1.44
C ASP A 129 9.29 -11.65 1.42
N SER A 130 8.85 -11.10 2.56
CA SER A 130 7.58 -10.39 2.66
C SER A 130 7.55 -9.12 1.81
N VAL A 131 6.40 -8.86 1.18
CA VAL A 131 6.20 -7.72 0.28
C VAL A 131 4.83 -7.11 0.53
N ILE A 132 4.77 -5.78 0.64
CA ILE A 132 3.54 -5.00 0.47
C ILE A 132 3.74 -4.12 -0.77
N MET A 133 2.85 -4.23 -1.75
CA MET A 133 2.90 -3.46 -2.99
C MET A 133 1.71 -2.51 -3.08
N LEU A 134 2.00 -1.22 -3.08
CA LEU A 134 1.04 -0.13 -3.17
C LEU A 134 1.05 0.49 -4.57
N GLU A 135 0.03 1.28 -4.88
CA GLU A 135 -0.05 2.13 -6.07
C GLU A 135 1.12 3.13 -6.13
N ASN A 136 1.73 3.27 -7.31
CA ASN A 136 2.76 4.27 -7.52
C ASN A 136 2.15 5.64 -7.85
N LEU A 137 2.06 6.49 -6.84
CA LEU A 137 1.49 7.84 -6.97
C LEU A 137 2.30 8.78 -7.90
N ILE A 138 3.59 8.50 -8.14
CA ILE A 138 4.39 9.30 -9.07
C ILE A 138 3.81 9.23 -10.49
N GLU A 139 3.29 8.06 -10.88
CA GLU A 139 2.68 7.87 -12.21
C GLU A 139 1.31 8.58 -12.32
N LEU A 140 0.72 8.99 -11.20
CA LEU A 140 -0.47 9.84 -11.15
C LEU A 140 -0.13 11.33 -11.09
N GLY A 141 1.16 11.69 -11.13
CA GLY A 141 1.65 13.07 -11.08
C GLY A 141 1.83 13.64 -9.68
N TYR A 142 1.78 12.82 -8.63
CA TYR A 142 2.11 13.26 -7.27
C TYR A 142 3.62 13.40 -7.09
N GLU A 143 4.03 14.42 -6.34
CA GLU A 143 5.41 14.68 -6.00
C GLU A 143 5.57 15.01 -4.51
N ASN A 144 6.78 14.80 -3.98
CA ASN A 144 7.11 15.30 -2.65
C ASN A 144 7.43 16.79 -2.75
N ILE A 145 6.68 17.61 -2.03
CA ILE A 145 7.01 19.03 -1.89
C ILE A 145 8.30 19.21 -1.07
N ASP A 146 9.01 20.32 -1.30
CA ASP A 146 10.15 20.68 -0.46
C ASP A 146 9.67 21.00 0.96
N ARG A 147 10.02 20.11 1.91
CA ARG A 147 9.67 20.24 3.33
C ARG A 147 10.23 21.50 4.00
N LEU A 148 11.26 22.14 3.43
CA LEU A 148 11.82 23.40 3.93
C LEU A 148 10.99 24.62 3.49
N VAL A 149 10.25 24.49 2.40
CA VAL A 149 9.35 25.53 1.88
C VAL A 149 7.95 25.36 2.49
N GLY A 150 7.44 24.13 2.52
CA GLY A 150 6.10 23.80 3.02
C GLY A 150 4.99 24.02 2.00
N PHE A 151 3.74 24.02 2.47
CA PHE A 151 2.55 24.15 1.64
C PHE A 151 2.10 25.62 1.52
N ASP A 152 1.54 26.00 0.37
CA ASP A 152 0.80 27.26 0.27
C ASP A 152 -0.54 27.18 1.04
N LEU A 153 -1.25 28.31 1.14
CA LEU A 153 -2.49 28.39 1.92
C LEU A 153 -3.59 27.47 1.37
N GLU A 154 -3.73 27.34 0.06
CA GLU A 154 -4.81 26.57 -0.55
C GLU A 154 -4.56 25.07 -0.39
N LEU A 155 -3.33 24.62 -0.63
CA LEU A 155 -2.92 23.25 -0.37
C LEU A 155 -2.99 22.90 1.12
N THR A 156 -2.63 23.84 2.01
CA THR A 156 -2.76 23.67 3.46
C THR A 156 -4.21 23.43 3.86
N LYS A 157 -5.17 24.20 3.33
CA LYS A 157 -6.60 24.01 3.63
C LYS A 157 -7.09 22.64 3.17
N LEU A 158 -6.66 22.18 2.00
CA LEU A 158 -7.01 20.86 1.47
C LEU A 158 -6.49 19.76 2.40
N ILE A 159 -5.20 19.78 2.75
CA ILE A 159 -4.58 18.80 3.65
C ILE A 159 -5.26 18.80 5.02
N LEU A 160 -5.59 19.97 5.57
CA LEU A 160 -6.28 20.06 6.87
C LEU A 160 -7.69 19.48 6.82
N LYS A 161 -8.41 19.64 5.70
CA LYS A 161 -9.73 19.02 5.50
C LYS A 161 -9.60 17.49 5.52
N ASP A 162 -8.63 16.95 4.80
CA ASP A 162 -8.39 15.51 4.72
C ASP A 162 -7.92 14.94 6.07
N LEU A 163 -7.06 15.66 6.78
CA LEU A 163 -6.63 15.29 8.13
C LEU A 163 -7.78 15.32 9.14
N ALA A 164 -8.73 16.26 8.99
CA ALA A 164 -9.93 16.30 9.82
C ALA A 164 -10.83 15.08 9.55
N LEU A 165 -10.96 14.64 8.29
CA LEU A 165 -11.67 13.41 7.94
C LEU A 165 -10.97 12.17 8.54
N LEU A 166 -9.64 12.09 8.39
CA LEU A 166 -8.84 10.98 8.91
C LEU A 166 -9.03 10.77 10.42
N HIS A 167 -9.16 11.85 11.19
CA HIS A 167 -9.43 11.78 12.63
C HIS A 167 -10.93 11.64 12.96
N GLY A 168 -11.79 12.33 12.22
CA GLY A 168 -13.22 12.42 12.51
C GLY A 168 -13.99 11.14 12.21
N VAL A 169 -13.71 10.50 11.07
CA VAL A 169 -14.45 9.31 10.61
C VAL A 169 -14.29 8.12 11.59
N PRO A 170 -13.09 7.76 12.07
CA PRO A 170 -12.96 6.70 13.07
C PRO A 170 -13.68 7.01 14.40
N LEU A 171 -13.69 8.28 14.83
CA LEU A 171 -14.40 8.69 16.04
C LEU A 171 -15.92 8.59 15.87
N ALA A 172 -16.43 8.97 14.69
CA ALA A 172 -17.82 8.79 14.33
C ALA A 172 -18.20 7.31 14.27
N LEU A 173 -17.37 6.46 13.65
CA LEU A 173 -17.54 5.01 13.63
C LEU A 173 -17.62 4.44 15.05
N ARG A 174 -16.68 4.82 15.92
CA ARG A 174 -16.67 4.41 17.33
C ARG A 174 -17.94 4.78 18.07
N ARG A 175 -18.54 5.93 17.74
CA ARG A 175 -19.74 6.43 18.42
C ARG A 175 -21.03 5.82 17.86
N LEU A 176 -21.14 5.66 16.55
CA LEU A 176 -22.36 5.25 15.88
C LEU A 176 -22.44 3.73 15.66
N GLN A 177 -21.30 3.07 15.47
CA GLN A 177 -21.20 1.62 15.28
C GLN A 177 -20.08 1.02 16.17
N PRO A 178 -20.23 1.09 17.51
CA PRO A 178 -19.18 0.70 18.45
C PRO A 178 -18.76 -0.78 18.36
N GLU A 179 -19.66 -1.67 17.95
CA GLU A 179 -19.32 -3.09 17.75
C GLU A 179 -18.42 -3.30 16.55
N VAL A 180 -18.74 -2.68 15.40
CA VAL A 180 -17.89 -2.69 14.20
C VAL A 180 -16.52 -2.14 14.54
N TYR A 181 -16.47 -1.00 15.24
CA TYR A 181 -15.21 -0.40 15.70
C TYR A 181 -14.39 -1.35 16.58
N ARG A 182 -15.01 -2.05 17.54
CA ARG A 182 -14.31 -3.00 18.41
C ARG A 182 -13.82 -4.23 17.65
N GLU A 183 -14.65 -4.80 16.80
CA GLU A 183 -14.30 -5.97 16.00
C GLU A 183 -13.08 -5.67 15.11
N LYS A 184 -13.11 -4.54 14.39
CA LYS A 184 -12.03 -4.12 13.50
C LYS A 184 -10.81 -3.51 14.21
N ASN A 185 -10.80 -3.38 15.54
CA ASN A 185 -9.62 -2.97 16.32
C ASN A 185 -8.91 -4.12 17.04
N ARG A 186 -9.39 -5.36 16.87
CA ARG A 186 -8.76 -6.57 17.45
C ARG A 186 -7.72 -7.21 16.52
N ILE A 187 -7.30 -6.48 15.49
CA ILE A 187 -6.36 -6.93 14.45
C ILE A 187 -4.93 -6.80 14.94
#